data_AF-A0A356P8P7-F1
#
_entry.id   AF-A0A356P8P7-F1
#
_cell.length_a   1.000
_cell.length_b   1.000
_cell.length_c   1.000
_cell.angle_alpha   90.00
_cell.angle_beta   90.00
_cell.angle_gamma   90.00
#
_symmetry.space_group_name_H-M   'P 1'
#
loop_
_entity.id
_entity.type
_entity.pdbx_description
1 polymer ?
#
loop_
_entity_poly.entity_id
_entity_poly.type
_entity_poly.pdbx_seq_one_letter_code
_entity_poly.pdbx_strand_id
1 'polypeptide(L)'
;MSSTTQCNKSGQNLINYCSSIIDQVTNKEVMFDHEKLVCSQLDPYRIRTDLFDFTLPQDNLCGVAAGPTAVVCDGYWIMIKNEALSAGNHILHFLGEQADGFRTEVTYNLMIE
;
A
#
# COMPACT_ATOMS: atom_id res chain seq x y z
N MET A 1 30.17 18.33 4.50
CA MET A 1 29.71 18.19 3.11
C MET A 1 28.82 16.96 3.08
N SER A 2 27.53 17.14 3.32
CA SER A 2 26.56 16.04 3.34
C SER A 2 26.12 15.78 1.91
N SER A 3 26.45 14.61 1.38
CA SER A 3 26.06 14.17 0.05
C SER A 3 24.55 13.94 0.02
N THR A 4 23.81 14.93 -0.48
CA THR A 4 22.43 14.72 -0.93
C THR A 4 22.50 13.80 -2.14
N THR A 5 22.33 12.50 -1.93
CA THR A 5 22.11 11.55 -3.02
C THR A 5 20.76 11.90 -3.63
N GLN A 6 20.78 12.84 -4.57
CA GLN A 6 19.64 13.15 -5.41
C GLN A 6 19.36 11.91 -6.24
N CYS A 7 18.30 11.23 -5.84
CA CYS A 7 17.84 9.96 -6.37
C CYS A 7 17.33 10.15 -7.81
N ASN A 8 18.25 10.26 -8.79
CA ASN A 8 17.94 10.05 -10.20
C ASN A 8 17.65 8.56 -10.42
N LYS A 9 16.52 8.07 -9.90
CA LYS A 9 15.96 6.79 -10.32
C LYS A 9 15.32 7.06 -11.68
N SER A 10 15.89 6.53 -12.76
CA SER A 10 15.13 6.36 -14.00
C SER A 10 13.77 5.71 -13.66
N GLY A 11 12.72 5.98 -14.43
CA GLY A 11 11.38 5.44 -14.14
C GLY A 11 11.39 3.92 -13.86
N GLN A 12 12.23 3.17 -14.60
CA GLN A 12 12.44 1.74 -14.37
C GLN A 12 13.05 1.41 -13.01
N ASN A 13 14.01 2.19 -12.51
CA ASN A 13 14.60 1.98 -11.19
C ASN A 13 13.57 2.24 -10.08
N LEU A 14 12.65 3.18 -10.27
CA LEU A 14 11.57 3.42 -9.31
C LEU A 14 10.59 2.25 -9.28
N ILE A 15 10.19 1.75 -10.45
CA ILE A 15 9.33 0.56 -10.59
C ILE A 15 9.97 -0.64 -9.90
N ASN A 16 11.23 -0.95 -10.23
CA ASN A 16 11.93 -2.12 -9.67
C ASN A 16 12.08 -2.01 -8.15
N TYR A 17 12.42 -0.82 -7.65
CA TYR A 17 12.52 -0.59 -6.23
C TYR A 17 11.16 -0.79 -5.53
N CYS A 18 10.09 -0.20 -6.06
CA CYS A 18 8.74 -0.34 -5.51
C CYS A 18 8.31 -1.81 -5.43
N SER A 19 8.49 -2.57 -6.51
CA SER A 19 8.17 -3.99 -6.53
C SER A 19 9.03 -4.82 -5.59
N SER A 20 10.33 -4.53 -5.47
CA SER A 20 11.21 -5.27 -4.56
C SER A 20 10.79 -5.18 -3.09
N ILE A 21 10.11 -4.10 -2.69
CA ILE A 21 9.56 -3.97 -1.33
C ILE A 21 8.33 -4.88 -1.18
N ILE A 22 7.40 -4.83 -2.13
CA ILE A 22 6.17 -5.62 -2.06
C ILE A 22 6.43 -7.12 -2.25
N ASP A 23 7.45 -7.51 -3.02
CA ASP A 23 7.90 -8.89 -3.20
C ASP A 23 8.30 -9.56 -1.89
N GLN A 24 8.74 -8.77 -0.90
CA GLN A 24 9.17 -9.26 0.41
C GLN A 24 8.01 -9.43 1.39
N VAL A 25 6.79 -9.02 1.02
CA VAL A 25 5.64 -9.09 1.92
C VAL A 25 5.18 -10.54 2.07
N THR A 26 5.24 -11.05 3.29
CA THR A 26 4.82 -12.40 3.69
C THR A 26 3.67 -12.34 4.70
N ASN A 27 3.16 -13.52 5.07
CA ASN A 27 2.10 -13.71 6.07
C ASN A 27 0.88 -12.79 5.88
N LYS A 28 0.50 -12.53 4.63
CA LYS A 28 -0.53 -11.56 4.29
C LYS A 28 -1.92 -12.03 4.72
N GLU A 29 -2.72 -11.14 5.31
CA GLU A 29 -4.10 -11.42 5.68
C GLU A 29 -4.97 -10.17 5.49
N VAL A 30 -6.18 -10.37 4.97
CA VAL A 30 -7.26 -9.38 5.05
C VAL A 30 -8.52 -10.08 5.52
N MET A 31 -9.22 -9.47 6.48
CA MET A 31 -10.53 -9.89 6.95
C MET A 31 -11.48 -8.69 6.89
N PHE A 32 -12.64 -8.91 6.28
CA PHE A 32 -13.76 -7.97 6.30
C PHE A 32 -14.99 -8.70 6.85
N ASP A 33 -15.47 -8.27 8.00
CA ASP A 33 -16.46 -8.96 8.83
C ASP A 33 -16.09 -10.44 9.07
N HIS A 34 -16.75 -11.34 8.34
CA HIS A 34 -16.57 -12.79 8.45
C HIS A 34 -15.80 -13.38 7.26
N GLU A 35 -15.55 -12.59 6.21
CA GLU A 35 -14.80 -13.02 5.02
C GLU A 35 -13.31 -12.76 5.22
N LYS A 36 -12.49 -13.79 4.99
CA LYS A 36 -11.04 -13.74 5.19
C LYS A 36 -10.28 -14.29 3.99
N LEU A 37 -9.26 -13.56 3.56
CA LEU A 37 -8.31 -13.95 2.53
C LEU A 37 -6.91 -13.96 3.15
N VAL A 38 -6.12 -15.00 2.85
CA VAL A 38 -4.75 -15.14 3.35
C VAL A 38 -3.77 -15.49 2.25
N CYS A 39 -2.53 -15.03 2.40
CA CYS A 39 -1.35 -15.42 1.63
C CYS A 39 -1.62 -15.45 0.12
N SER A 40 -1.52 -16.63 -0.50
CA SER A 40 -1.65 -16.78 -1.95
C SER A 40 -3.03 -16.45 -2.50
N GLN A 41 -4.07 -16.41 -1.65
CA GLN A 41 -5.39 -15.94 -2.07
C GLN A 41 -5.38 -14.44 -2.40
N LEU A 42 -4.39 -13.69 -1.90
CA LEU A 42 -4.21 -12.28 -2.17
C LEU A 42 -3.41 -12.00 -3.44
N ASP A 43 -2.61 -12.96 -3.93
CA ASP A 43 -1.71 -12.76 -5.08
C ASP A 43 -2.42 -12.27 -6.37
N PRO A 44 -3.63 -12.74 -6.73
CA PRO A 44 -4.36 -12.21 -7.88
C PRO A 44 -4.77 -10.74 -7.74
N TYR A 45 -4.75 -10.20 -6.53
CA TYR A 45 -5.15 -8.83 -6.21
C TYR A 45 -3.95 -7.89 -6.08
N ARG A 46 -2.72 -8.36 -6.33
CA ARG A 46 -1.57 -7.47 -6.42
C ARG A 46 -1.62 -6.67 -7.72
N ILE A 47 -1.69 -5.35 -7.60
CA ILE A 47 -1.70 -4.42 -8.72
C ILE A 47 -0.58 -3.41 -8.54
N ARG A 48 0.15 -3.18 -9.62
CA ARG A 48 1.15 -2.13 -9.74
C ARG A 48 0.72 -1.15 -10.83
N THR A 49 0.81 0.14 -10.53
CA THR A 49 0.58 1.20 -11.50
C THR A 49 1.78 1.32 -12.45
N ASP A 50 1.55 1.91 -13.63
CA ASP A 50 2.65 2.53 -14.36
C ASP A 50 3.20 3.75 -13.60
N LEU A 51 4.27 4.34 -14.12
CA LEU A 51 4.75 5.63 -13.62
C LEU A 51 3.69 6.71 -13.89
N PHE A 52 3.34 7.48 -12.87
CA PHE A 52 2.40 8.59 -13.00
C PHE A 52 2.88 9.85 -12.29
N ASP A 53 2.42 11.00 -12.79
CA ASP A 53 2.75 12.31 -12.23
C ASP A 53 1.93 12.56 -10.96
N PHE A 54 2.60 13.06 -9.92
CA PHE A 54 1.99 13.44 -8.65
C PHE A 54 2.60 14.74 -8.14
N THR A 55 1.82 15.55 -7.44
CA THR A 55 2.32 16.76 -6.79
C THR A 55 2.34 16.55 -5.29
N LEU A 56 3.53 16.50 -4.71
CA LEU A 56 3.69 16.40 -3.26
C LEU A 56 3.20 17.69 -2.58
N PRO A 57 2.31 17.61 -1.58
CA PRO A 57 1.84 18.78 -0.87
C PRO A 57 2.95 19.39 0.01
N GLN A 58 2.76 20.67 0.35
CA GLN A 58 3.51 21.30 1.44
C GLN A 58 3.28 20.51 2.73
N ASP A 59 4.31 20.42 3.57
CA ASP A 59 4.26 19.72 4.86
C ASP A 59 3.79 18.25 4.76
N ASN A 60 4.18 17.54 3.69
CA ASN A 60 3.86 16.12 3.55
C ASN A 60 4.46 15.28 4.69
N LEU A 61 3.80 14.17 5.00
CA LEU A 61 4.15 13.27 6.10
C LEU A 61 5.60 12.76 6.05
N CYS A 62 6.17 12.68 4.85
CA CYS A 62 7.54 12.21 4.64
C CYS A 62 8.60 13.29 4.86
N GLY A 63 8.21 14.55 5.09
CA GLY A 63 9.13 15.68 5.30
C GLY A 63 10.01 15.99 4.09
N VAL A 64 9.62 15.55 2.89
CA VAL A 64 10.37 15.80 1.64
C VAL A 64 9.92 17.09 0.97
N ALA A 65 10.72 17.61 0.03
CA ALA A 65 10.36 18.81 -0.72
C ALA A 65 9.04 18.64 -1.49
N ALA A 66 8.16 19.65 -1.36
CA ALA A 66 6.91 19.72 -2.11
C ALA A 66 7.14 20.01 -3.59
N GLY A 67 6.17 19.66 -4.43
CA GLY A 67 6.19 19.93 -5.87
C GLY A 67 5.97 18.70 -6.76
N PRO A 68 6.06 18.88 -8.09
CA PRO A 68 5.87 17.79 -9.06
C PRO A 68 6.92 16.70 -8.91
N THR A 69 6.49 15.45 -8.97
CA THR A 69 7.33 14.26 -8.93
C THR A 69 6.66 13.11 -9.69
N ALA A 70 7.41 12.05 -9.94
CA ALA A 70 6.90 10.82 -10.54
C ALA A 70 6.84 9.71 -9.50
N VAL A 71 5.77 8.94 -9.51
CA VAL A 71 5.50 7.91 -8.50
C VAL A 71 5.02 6.61 -9.15
N VAL A 72 5.17 5.51 -8.41
CA VAL A 72 4.66 4.18 -8.72
C VAL A 72 4.02 3.64 -7.45
N CYS A 73 2.86 3.01 -7.56
CA CYS A 73 2.24 2.27 -6.47
C CYS A 73 2.26 0.77 -6.82
N ASP A 74 2.70 -0.06 -5.88
CA ASP A 74 2.63 -1.53 -5.95
C ASP A 74 2.04 -1.99 -4.62
N GLY A 75 1.09 -2.92 -4.65
CA GLY A 75 0.42 -3.38 -3.44
C GLY A 75 -0.74 -4.33 -3.74
N TYR A 76 -1.40 -4.77 -2.68
CA TYR A 76 -2.57 -5.64 -2.73
C TYR A 76 -3.84 -4.79 -2.63
N TRP A 77 -4.71 -4.86 -3.65
CA TRP A 77 -5.89 -4.03 -3.78
C TRP A 77 -7.13 -4.90 -3.77
N ILE A 78 -7.90 -4.83 -2.69
CA ILE A 78 -9.11 -5.62 -2.51
C ILE A 78 -10.29 -4.67 -2.56
N MET A 79 -11.21 -4.93 -3.48
CA MET A 79 -12.50 -4.25 -3.51
C MET A 79 -13.52 -5.08 -2.73
N ILE A 80 -14.28 -4.42 -1.86
CA ILE A 80 -15.43 -5.03 -1.21
C ILE A 80 -16.51 -5.17 -2.29
N LYS A 81 -17.05 -6.39 -2.46
CA LYS A 81 -17.96 -6.73 -3.56
C LYS A 81 -19.26 -5.92 -3.55
N ASN A 82 -19.69 -5.44 -2.39
CA ASN A 82 -20.94 -4.71 -2.26
C ASN A 82 -20.73 -3.23 -2.62
N GLU A 83 -21.43 -2.77 -3.66
CA GLU A 83 -21.40 -1.38 -4.14
C GLU A 83 -21.79 -0.34 -3.06
N ALA A 84 -22.50 -0.79 -2.02
CA ALA A 84 -22.70 -0.06 -0.78
C ALA A 84 -22.48 -1.01 0.40
N LEU A 85 -21.66 -0.59 1.37
CA LEU A 85 -21.64 -1.25 2.68
C LEU A 85 -23.02 -1.07 3.33
N SER A 86 -23.55 -2.14 3.90
CA SER A 86 -24.79 -2.07 4.67
C SER A 86 -24.62 -1.10 5.83
N ALA A 87 -25.68 -0.39 6.22
CA ALA A 87 -25.68 0.38 7.46
C ALA A 87 -25.41 -0.56 8.65
N GLY A 88 -24.59 -0.10 9.59
CA GLY A 88 -24.18 -0.87 10.77
C GLY A 88 -22.68 -0.87 11.01
N ASN A 89 -22.27 -1.75 11.92
CA ASN A 89 -20.86 -1.91 12.30
C ASN A 89 -20.19 -2.98 11.45
N HIS A 90 -19.02 -2.65 10.92
CA HIS A 90 -18.16 -3.52 10.14
C HIS A 90 -16.76 -3.57 10.74
N ILE A 91 -16.07 -4.70 10.58
CA ILE A 91 -14.70 -4.87 11.03
C ILE A 91 -13.81 -5.11 9.81
N LEU A 92 -12.82 -4.24 9.62
CA LEU A 92 -11.75 -4.44 8.65
C LEU A 92 -10.45 -4.71 9.40
N HIS A 93 -9.85 -5.86 9.16
CA HIS A 93 -8.53 -6.20 9.66
C HIS A 93 -7.60 -6.51 8.48
N PHE A 94 -6.36 -6.05 8.55
CA PHE A 94 -5.32 -6.51 7.64
C PHE A 94 -3.97 -6.62 8.31
N LEU A 95 -3.15 -7.52 7.76
CA LEU A 95 -1.81 -7.80 8.22
C LEU A 95 -0.86 -8.06 7.04
N GLY A 96 0.37 -7.62 7.20
CA GLY A 96 1.49 -7.97 6.33
C GLY A 96 2.82 -7.88 7.09
N GLU A 97 3.72 -8.79 6.78
CA GLU A 97 5.05 -8.86 7.37
C GLU A 97 6.13 -8.75 6.29
N GLN A 98 7.31 -8.27 6.65
CA GLN A 98 8.49 -8.29 5.79
C GLN A 98 9.63 -9.07 6.45
N ALA A 99 10.57 -9.55 5.64
CA ALA A 99 11.68 -10.38 6.10
C ALA A 99 12.61 -9.68 7.11
N ASP A 100 12.62 -8.35 7.14
CA ASP A 100 13.37 -7.53 8.10
C ASP A 100 12.68 -7.41 9.48
N GLY A 101 11.53 -8.06 9.65
CA GLY A 101 10.74 -8.03 10.89
C GLY A 101 9.76 -6.87 10.94
N PHE A 102 9.68 -6.00 9.92
CA PHE A 102 8.63 -5.00 9.84
C PHE A 102 7.27 -5.67 9.68
N ARG A 103 6.32 -5.29 10.53
CA ARG A 103 4.96 -5.82 10.54
C ARG A 103 3.95 -4.69 10.61
N THR A 104 2.98 -4.72 9.71
CA THR A 104 1.77 -3.92 9.79
C THR A 104 0.62 -4.85 10.17
N GLU A 105 -0.11 -4.51 11.22
CA GLU A 105 -1.32 -5.21 11.63
C GLU A 105 -2.29 -4.16 12.19
N VAL A 106 -3.44 -3.99 11.54
CA VAL A 106 -4.39 -2.95 11.91
C VAL A 106 -5.81 -3.49 11.84
N THR A 107 -6.62 -3.15 12.84
CA THR A 107 -8.05 -3.41 12.87
C THR A 107 -8.81 -2.09 12.96
N TYR A 108 -9.69 -1.86 12.00
CA TYR A 108 -10.64 -0.74 11.95
C TYR A 108 -12.03 -1.24 12.30
N ASN A 109 -12.72 -0.49 13.17
CA ASN A 109 -14.16 -0.63 13.39
C ASN A 109 -14.84 0.49 12.62
N LEU A 110 -15.59 0.14 11.58
CA LEU A 110 -16.26 1.07 10.68
C LEU A 110 -17.75 1.11 11.05
N MET A 111 -18.30 2.30 11.27
CA MET A 111 -19.74 2.52 11.40
C MET A 111 -20.24 3.17 10.11
N ILE A 112 -21.26 2.56 9.51
CA ILE A 112 -21.95 3.06 8.32
C ILE A 112 -23.37 3.47 8.73
N GLU A 113 -23.77 4.70 8.43
CA GLU A 113 -25.10 5.27 8.74
C GLU A 113 -25.97 5.41 7.49
#